data_AF-A0A371E0Z7-F1
#
_entry.id   AF-A0A371E0Z7-F1
#
_cell.length_a   1.000
_cell.length_b   1.000
_cell.length_c   1.000
_cell.angle_alpha   90.00
_cell.angle_beta   90.00
_cell.angle_gamma   90.00
#
_symmetry.space_group_name_H-M   'P 1'
#
loop_
_entity.id
_entity.type
_entity.pdbx_description
1 polymer ?
#
loop_
_entity_poly.entity_id
_entity_poly.type
_entity_poly.pdbx_seq_one_letter_code
_entity_poly.pdbx_strand_id
1 'polypeptide(L)'
;MSKVVSSLPVFAQDAKPNPNFTRHTAAFHPSIWGDYFLSHDASFEVSAFPTMSNFSFIYLEYEDDNDIKQVQLLKEDIRKMIVSPIDNNFSFKLNFINFVQRLGISYHFEHEIDGALHQIYNNSTKDNNIITYDDDLHHLALLFRLLRQHGYRISSDVFCKFKDQTGNFNERLVDDIHGMLSLYEAAQLRFHGEGILEEAYNFTLTQLTKSLTTKLSPFLAAQVHHSLEQSLRRGMPRLEARYYISFYQEDPSHDESLLTFAKLDFNMLQKLHQKEVSRLTKWWNNDLNVSTKFPFARDRIVEACFWILGIYFEPQHSLARRIMTKVIAISSIIDD
;
A
#
# COMPACT_ATOMS: atom_id res chain seq x y z
N MET A 1 0.81 -61.25 13.77
CA MET A 1 0.59 -59.79 13.67
C MET A 1 1.61 -59.23 12.70
N SER A 2 1.22 -59.05 11.43
CA SER A 2 2.13 -58.68 10.35
C SER A 2 2.32 -57.16 10.32
N LYS A 3 3.59 -56.71 10.40
CA LYS A 3 3.98 -55.32 10.16
C LYS A 3 3.94 -55.06 8.65
N VAL A 4 3.02 -54.23 8.20
CA VAL A 4 3.03 -53.69 6.83
C VAL A 4 3.97 -52.49 6.81
N VAL A 5 5.15 -52.68 6.21
CA VAL A 5 6.05 -51.60 5.82
C VAL A 5 5.53 -51.04 4.50
N SER A 6 5.02 -49.82 4.53
CA SER A 6 4.70 -49.03 3.34
C SER A 6 6.00 -48.45 2.79
N SER A 7 6.57 -49.10 1.77
CA SER A 7 7.66 -48.53 0.98
C SER A 7 7.05 -47.70 -0.15
N LEU A 8 7.29 -46.39 -0.14
CA LEU A 8 7.05 -45.53 -1.30
C LEU A 8 7.87 -46.05 -2.50
N PRO A 9 7.30 -46.11 -3.71
CA PRO A 9 8.03 -46.58 -4.86
C PRO A 9 9.12 -45.57 -5.23
N VAL A 10 10.36 -46.05 -5.23
CA VAL A 10 11.52 -45.37 -5.81
C VAL A 10 11.25 -45.23 -7.31
N PHE A 11 11.20 -43.99 -7.80
CA PHE A 11 11.12 -43.74 -9.25
C PHE A 11 12.38 -44.30 -9.91
N ALA A 12 12.20 -45.29 -10.79
CA ALA A 12 13.26 -45.81 -11.64
C ALA A 12 13.75 -44.69 -12.57
N GLN A 13 15.06 -44.41 -12.57
CA GLN A 13 15.69 -43.30 -13.27
C GLN A 13 15.65 -43.36 -14.81
N ASP A 14 15.06 -44.39 -15.43
CA ASP A 14 15.15 -44.62 -16.88
C ASP A 14 13.81 -44.95 -17.58
N ALA A 15 12.66 -44.52 -17.03
CA ALA A 15 11.39 -44.67 -17.74
C ALA A 15 11.26 -43.59 -18.84
N LYS A 16 11.53 -43.96 -20.10
CA LYS A 16 11.17 -43.13 -21.26
C LYS A 16 9.66 -42.82 -21.22
N PRO A 17 9.24 -41.56 -21.42
CA PRO A 17 7.83 -41.20 -21.38
C PRO A 17 7.05 -41.99 -22.44
N ASN A 18 5.89 -42.51 -22.02
CA ASN A 18 4.98 -43.27 -22.87
C ASN A 18 4.45 -42.35 -24.00
N PRO A 19 4.70 -42.67 -25.29
CA PRO A 19 4.39 -41.77 -26.42
C PRO A 19 2.89 -41.49 -26.63
N ASN A 20 2.02 -42.20 -25.90
CA ASN A 20 0.56 -42.06 -25.99
C ASN A 20 -0.05 -41.07 -24.96
N PHE A 21 0.77 -40.44 -24.11
CA PHE A 21 0.30 -39.39 -23.22
C PHE A 21 0.77 -38.02 -23.72
N THR A 22 -0.06 -37.37 -24.54
CA THR A 22 0.12 -35.95 -24.85
C THR A 22 -0.20 -35.16 -23.59
N ARG A 23 0.81 -34.70 -22.86
CA ARG A 23 0.60 -33.82 -21.71
C ARG A 23 -0.03 -32.52 -22.23
N HIS A 24 -1.20 -32.16 -21.69
CA HIS A 24 -1.78 -30.86 -22.01
C HIS A 24 -0.85 -29.77 -21.48
N THR A 25 -0.35 -28.92 -22.37
CA THR A 25 0.49 -27.77 -22.04
C THR A 25 -0.24 -26.50 -22.44
N ALA A 26 -0.36 -25.55 -21.53
CA ALA A 26 -0.83 -24.22 -21.87
C ALA A 26 0.24 -23.46 -22.68
N ALA A 27 -0.19 -22.65 -23.63
CA ALA A 27 0.70 -21.79 -24.41
C ALA A 27 0.98 -20.48 -23.64
N PHE A 28 1.82 -20.55 -22.61
CA PHE A 28 2.22 -19.35 -21.87
C PHE A 28 3.16 -18.48 -22.71
N HIS A 29 2.94 -17.17 -22.65
CA HIS A 29 3.87 -16.21 -23.22
C HIS A 29 5.13 -16.10 -22.34
N PRO A 30 6.29 -15.75 -22.91
CA PRO A 30 7.51 -15.48 -22.14
C PRO A 30 7.33 -14.34 -21.14
N SER A 31 8.26 -14.23 -20.18
CA SER A 31 8.37 -13.06 -19.31
C SER A 31 8.56 -11.79 -20.16
N ILE A 32 7.82 -10.72 -19.82
CA ILE A 32 7.96 -9.41 -20.49
C ILE A 32 9.23 -8.66 -20.06
N TRP A 33 9.89 -9.13 -19.00
CA TRP A 33 11.04 -8.47 -18.39
C TRP A 33 12.38 -8.95 -18.94
N GLY A 34 12.42 -10.15 -19.54
CA GLY A 34 13.66 -10.79 -20.00
C GLY A 34 14.76 -10.71 -18.93
N ASP A 35 15.91 -10.17 -19.32
CA ASP A 35 17.09 -10.05 -18.46
C ASP A 35 17.18 -8.71 -17.70
N TYR A 36 16.16 -7.85 -17.78
CA TYR A 36 16.20 -6.46 -17.26
C TYR A 36 16.72 -6.37 -15.82
N PHE A 37 16.28 -7.26 -14.93
CA PHE A 37 16.66 -7.23 -13.52
C PHE A 37 17.97 -7.94 -13.19
N LEU A 38 18.58 -8.72 -14.10
CA LEU A 38 19.76 -9.53 -13.79
C LEU A 38 21.00 -8.70 -13.43
N SER A 39 21.09 -7.46 -13.93
CA SER A 39 22.23 -6.54 -13.72
C SER A 39 22.18 -5.77 -12.40
N HIS A 40 21.04 -5.75 -11.70
CA HIS A 40 20.83 -4.82 -10.57
C HIS A 40 21.53 -5.24 -9.26
N ASP A 41 22.07 -6.47 -9.18
CA ASP A 41 22.74 -7.03 -7.99
C ASP A 41 24.28 -7.02 -8.10
N ALA A 42 24.85 -6.31 -9.07
CA ALA A 42 26.30 -6.30 -9.32
C ALA A 42 27.17 -5.65 -8.21
N SER A 43 26.57 -5.10 -7.14
CA SER A 43 27.29 -4.31 -6.13
C SER A 43 27.18 -4.76 -4.67
N PHE A 44 26.69 -5.98 -4.36
CA PHE A 44 26.55 -6.38 -2.95
C PHE A 44 26.76 -7.87 -2.68
N GLU A 45 28.00 -8.25 -2.33
CA GLU A 45 28.26 -9.41 -1.48
C GLU A 45 28.07 -9.00 -0.01
N VAL A 46 26.89 -9.22 0.56
CA VAL A 46 26.76 -9.23 2.02
C VAL A 46 26.13 -10.54 2.45
N SER A 47 27.00 -11.36 3.03
CA SER A 47 26.75 -12.60 3.75
C SER A 47 26.07 -12.38 5.12
N ALA A 48 25.76 -11.13 5.50
CA ALA A 48 25.09 -10.81 6.76
C ALA A 48 23.60 -10.53 6.55
N PHE A 49 22.77 -11.39 7.14
CA PHE A 49 21.33 -11.19 7.27
C PHE A 49 21.06 -9.88 8.03
N PRO A 50 20.20 -8.97 7.53
CA PRO A 50 19.86 -7.78 8.28
C PRO A 50 19.00 -8.17 9.49
N THR A 51 19.58 -8.05 10.68
CA THR A 51 18.85 -8.08 11.95
C THR A 51 18.05 -6.79 12.14
N MET A 52 16.99 -6.87 12.95
CA MET A 52 15.92 -5.87 13.14
C MET A 52 16.31 -4.41 13.43
N SER A 53 17.57 -4.06 13.68
CA SER A 53 17.94 -2.71 14.15
C SER A 53 18.45 -1.73 13.11
N ASN A 54 18.66 -2.10 11.84
CA ASN A 54 19.42 -1.23 10.94
C ASN A 54 18.57 -0.66 9.80
N PHE A 55 17.62 0.19 10.16
CA PHE A 55 17.08 1.23 9.28
C PHE A 55 18.20 2.00 8.56
N SER A 56 19.32 2.22 9.27
CA SER A 56 20.53 2.82 8.72
C SER A 56 21.11 2.08 7.51
N PHE A 57 20.92 0.76 7.35
CA PHE A 57 21.56 -0.01 6.26
C PHE A 57 21.00 0.31 4.86
N ILE A 58 19.74 0.75 4.76
CA ILE A 58 19.14 1.20 3.49
C ILE A 58 19.77 2.53 3.07
N TYR A 59 20.04 3.40 4.04
CA TYR A 59 20.62 4.72 3.81
C TYR A 59 22.13 4.66 3.58
N LEU A 60 22.85 3.69 4.16
CA LEU A 60 24.30 3.51 3.99
C LEU A 60 24.74 3.24 2.53
N GLU A 61 23.81 2.93 1.62
CA GLU A 61 24.07 2.73 0.19
C GLU A 61 23.92 4.00 -0.67
N TYR A 62 23.54 5.13 -0.08
CA TYR A 62 23.66 6.41 -0.78
C TYR A 62 25.13 6.82 -0.77
N GLU A 63 25.67 7.00 -1.97
CA GLU A 63 27.10 7.31 -2.21
C GLU A 63 27.52 8.66 -1.59
N ASP A 64 26.58 9.52 -1.22
CA ASP A 64 26.82 10.80 -0.57
C ASP A 64 26.36 10.80 0.90
N ASP A 65 27.32 11.00 1.80
CA ASP A 65 27.12 11.21 3.25
C ASP A 65 26.17 12.40 3.52
N ASN A 66 26.00 13.32 2.55
CA ASN A 66 25.06 14.42 2.63
C ASN A 66 23.59 14.00 2.48
N ASP A 67 23.27 13.06 1.58
CA ASP A 67 21.88 12.59 1.34
C ASP A 67 21.33 11.82 2.55
N ILE A 68 22.19 11.03 3.20
CA ILE A 68 21.83 10.30 4.43
C ILE A 68 21.50 11.27 5.55
N LYS A 69 22.33 12.31 5.74
CA LYS A 69 22.10 13.35 6.73
C LYS A 69 20.80 14.11 6.45
N GLN A 70 20.56 14.46 5.19
CA GLN A 70 19.34 15.14 4.79
C GLN A 70 18.09 14.31 5.13
N VAL A 71 18.07 13.02 4.80
CA VAL A 71 16.97 12.13 5.15
C VAL A 71 16.76 12.08 6.67
N GLN A 72 17.83 11.92 7.45
CA GLN A 72 17.70 11.83 8.91
C GLN A 72 17.13 13.12 9.50
N LEU A 73 17.55 14.28 9.01
CA LEU A 73 17.01 15.58 9.41
C LEU A 73 15.52 15.69 9.05
N LEU A 74 15.15 15.39 7.81
CA LEU A 74 13.76 15.41 7.36
C LEU A 74 12.88 14.45 8.16
N LYS A 75 13.38 13.24 8.42
CA LYS A 75 12.68 12.23 9.24
C LYS A 75 12.41 12.77 10.64
N GLU A 76 13.40 13.40 11.27
CA GLU A 76 13.23 13.98 12.60
C GLU A 76 12.29 15.19 12.62
N ASP A 77 12.32 16.04 11.61
CA ASP A 77 11.41 17.17 11.52
C ASP A 77 9.95 16.72 11.32
N ILE A 78 9.73 15.72 10.47
CA ILE A 78 8.41 15.07 10.33
C ILE A 78 7.99 14.45 11.65
N ARG A 79 8.87 13.71 12.33
CA ARG A 79 8.57 13.10 13.64
C ARG A 79 8.13 14.16 14.65
N LYS A 80 8.84 15.29 14.75
CA LYS A 80 8.46 16.42 15.63
C LYS A 80 7.07 16.96 15.29
N MET A 81 6.73 17.08 14.01
CA MET A 81 5.38 17.48 13.59
C MET A 81 4.30 16.46 13.98
N ILE A 82 4.60 15.15 13.97
CA ILE A 82 3.66 14.09 14.42
C ILE A 82 3.51 14.07 15.94
N VAL A 83 4.54 14.36 16.73
CA VAL A 83 4.46 14.33 18.21
C VAL A 83 4.12 15.67 18.85
N SER A 84 4.09 16.76 18.08
CA SER A 84 3.72 18.09 18.60
C SER A 84 2.33 18.06 19.28
N PRO A 85 2.11 18.86 20.33
CA PRO A 85 0.81 18.94 21.00
C PRO A 85 -0.32 19.23 20.01
N ILE A 86 -1.48 18.62 20.25
CA ILE A 86 -2.73 18.93 19.56
C ILE A 86 -3.25 20.23 20.15
N ASP A 87 -2.62 21.36 19.82
CA ASP A 87 -3.12 22.68 20.23
C ASP A 87 -4.37 23.05 19.40
N ASN A 88 -4.70 24.33 19.23
CA ASN A 88 -5.81 24.84 18.39
C ASN A 88 -5.77 24.42 16.90
N ASN A 89 -4.87 23.51 16.50
CA ASN A 89 -4.62 23.09 15.13
C ASN A 89 -4.92 21.59 14.87
N PHE A 90 -6.03 21.11 15.45
CA PHE A 90 -6.51 19.72 15.29
C PHE A 90 -6.64 19.29 13.82
N SER A 91 -7.23 20.16 12.97
CA SER A 91 -7.39 19.90 11.53
C SER A 91 -6.04 19.71 10.84
N PHE A 92 -5.06 20.58 11.09
CA PHE A 92 -3.72 20.43 10.54
C PHE A 92 -3.07 19.11 10.97
N LYS A 93 -3.19 18.73 12.24
CA LYS A 93 -2.63 17.48 12.75
C LYS A 93 -3.20 16.27 12.02
N LEU A 94 -4.52 16.26 11.85
CA LEU A 94 -5.24 15.20 11.16
C LEU A 94 -4.83 15.11 9.68
N ASN A 95 -4.76 16.24 8.99
CA ASN A 95 -4.30 16.33 7.62
C ASN A 95 -2.84 15.90 7.48
N PHE A 96 -1.98 16.27 8.41
CA PHE A 96 -0.57 15.90 8.40
C PHE A 96 -0.37 14.38 8.52
N ILE A 97 -1.08 13.74 9.46
CA ILE A 97 -1.07 12.27 9.58
C ILE A 97 -1.56 11.62 8.28
N ASN A 98 -2.62 12.17 7.68
CA ASN A 98 -3.12 11.70 6.39
C ASN A 98 -2.07 11.82 5.27
N PHE A 99 -1.35 12.95 5.18
CA PHE A 99 -0.30 13.13 4.18
C PHE A 99 0.84 12.12 4.36
N VAL A 100 1.32 11.93 5.60
CA VAL A 100 2.35 10.94 5.94
C VAL A 100 1.94 9.53 5.49
N GLN A 101 0.69 9.14 5.75
CA GLN A 101 0.17 7.84 5.31
C GLN A 101 0.04 7.73 3.79
N ARG A 102 -0.58 8.71 3.15
CA ARG A 102 -0.83 8.68 1.70
C ARG A 102 0.46 8.79 0.89
N LEU A 103 1.51 9.42 1.41
CA LEU A 103 2.84 9.48 0.81
C LEU A 103 3.65 8.17 1.01
N GLY A 104 3.09 7.19 1.72
CA GLY A 104 3.72 5.87 1.88
C GLY A 104 4.92 5.84 2.82
N ILE A 105 5.02 6.83 3.72
CA ILE A 105 6.12 7.00 4.68
C ILE A 105 5.68 6.79 6.13
N SER A 106 4.44 6.36 6.38
CA SER A 106 3.94 6.13 7.74
C SER A 106 4.66 5.02 8.50
N TYR A 107 5.23 4.03 7.78
CA TYR A 107 5.96 2.91 8.39
C TYR A 107 7.23 3.38 9.16
N HIS A 108 7.67 4.62 8.96
CA HIS A 108 8.75 5.23 9.74
C HIS A 108 8.33 5.74 11.11
N PHE A 109 7.04 5.93 11.32
CA PHE A 109 6.45 6.72 12.41
C PHE A 109 5.26 6.01 13.07
N GLU A 110 5.22 4.67 13.03
CA GLU A 110 4.05 3.89 13.50
C GLU A 110 3.69 4.25 14.94
N HIS A 111 4.68 4.28 15.84
CA HIS A 111 4.46 4.60 17.25
C HIS A 111 4.00 6.04 17.48
N GLU A 112 4.56 7.00 16.73
CA GLU A 112 4.18 8.41 16.84
C GLU A 112 2.75 8.65 16.30
N ILE A 113 2.40 8.00 15.19
CA ILE A 113 1.06 8.07 14.60
C ILE A 113 0.04 7.43 15.54
N ASP A 114 0.33 6.26 16.10
CA ASP A 114 -0.54 5.57 17.07
C ASP A 114 -0.79 6.45 18.30
N GLY A 115 0.27 7.05 18.85
CA GLY A 115 0.17 7.98 19.96
C GLY A 115 -0.67 9.21 19.64
N ALA A 116 -0.47 9.81 18.47
CA ALA A 116 -1.23 10.97 18.03
C ALA A 116 -2.73 10.64 17.80
N LEU A 117 -3.03 9.51 17.16
CA LEU A 117 -4.40 9.06 16.94
C LEU A 117 -5.11 8.66 18.23
N HIS A 118 -4.38 8.10 19.21
CA HIS A 118 -4.93 7.83 20.53
C HIS A 118 -5.37 9.11 21.25
N GLN A 119 -4.55 10.16 21.20
CA GLN A 119 -4.92 11.47 21.74
C GLN A 119 -6.10 12.08 21.00
N ILE A 120 -6.09 12.02 19.66
CA ILE A 120 -7.20 12.47 18.81
C ILE A 120 -8.49 11.74 19.19
N TYR A 121 -8.45 10.42 19.35
CA TYR A 121 -9.60 9.61 19.76
C TYR A 121 -10.16 10.07 21.12
N ASN A 122 -9.30 10.19 22.13
CA ASN A 122 -9.73 10.59 23.47
C ASN A 122 -10.33 12.01 23.51
N ASN A 123 -9.83 12.92 22.67
CA ASN A 123 -10.29 14.31 22.64
C ASN A 123 -11.56 14.51 21.79
N SER A 124 -11.76 13.68 20.76
CA SER A 124 -12.79 13.89 19.75
C SER A 124 -13.92 12.86 19.78
N THR A 125 -13.89 11.91 20.71
CA THR A 125 -14.90 10.85 20.79
C THR A 125 -15.48 10.65 22.19
N LYS A 126 -16.74 10.20 22.23
CA LYS A 126 -17.44 9.75 23.44
C LYS A 126 -18.36 8.59 23.08
N ASP A 127 -18.26 7.49 23.82
CA ASP A 127 -19.08 6.28 23.59
C ASP A 127 -19.05 5.80 22.14
N ASN A 128 -17.86 5.75 21.54
CA ASN A 128 -17.62 5.41 20.11
C ASN A 128 -18.21 6.40 19.09
N ASN A 129 -18.76 7.54 19.51
CA ASN A 129 -19.26 8.58 18.62
C ASN A 129 -18.27 9.74 18.56
N ILE A 130 -18.04 10.28 17.36
CA ILE A 130 -17.28 11.53 17.22
C ILE A 130 -18.14 12.69 17.75
N ILE A 131 -17.57 13.52 18.62
CA ILE A 131 -18.24 14.66 19.28
C ILE A 131 -17.82 16.03 18.73
N THR A 132 -17.17 16.07 17.56
CA THR A 132 -16.69 17.33 16.96
C THR A 132 -17.82 18.30 16.64
N TYR A 133 -17.59 19.58 16.92
CA TYR A 133 -18.49 20.70 16.60
C TYR A 133 -18.31 21.22 15.16
N ASP A 134 -17.35 20.67 14.42
CA ASP A 134 -17.09 21.08 13.03
C ASP A 134 -18.09 20.40 12.08
N ASP A 135 -18.78 21.22 11.28
CA ASP A 135 -19.69 20.80 10.22
C ASP A 135 -18.99 20.62 8.86
N ASP A 136 -17.67 20.74 8.83
CA ASP A 136 -16.86 20.40 7.68
C ASP A 136 -16.92 18.89 7.37
N LEU A 137 -17.40 18.56 6.17
CA LEU A 137 -17.55 17.17 5.73
C LEU A 137 -16.20 16.48 5.58
N HIS A 138 -15.20 17.20 5.07
CA HIS A 138 -13.86 16.68 4.83
C HIS A 138 -13.19 16.23 6.13
N HIS A 139 -13.15 17.08 7.15
CA HIS A 139 -12.53 16.81 8.44
C HIS A 139 -13.19 15.64 9.14
N LEU A 140 -14.51 15.59 9.16
CA LEU A 140 -15.25 14.54 9.85
C LEU A 140 -15.07 13.19 9.15
N ALA A 141 -15.18 13.16 7.83
CA ALA A 141 -14.93 11.95 7.05
C ALA A 141 -13.47 11.47 7.19
N LEU A 142 -12.51 12.40 7.21
CA LEU A 142 -11.10 12.08 7.42
C LEU A 142 -10.85 11.50 8.81
N LEU A 143 -11.39 12.12 9.86
CA LEU A 143 -11.25 11.68 11.25
C LEU A 143 -11.82 10.27 11.41
N PHE A 144 -13.04 10.06 10.92
CA PHE A 144 -13.69 8.77 10.90
C PHE A 144 -12.83 7.71 10.20
N ARG A 145 -12.31 8.04 9.01
CA ARG A 145 -11.50 7.13 8.20
C ARG A 145 -10.21 6.74 8.92
N LEU A 146 -9.45 7.71 9.40
CA LEU A 146 -8.18 7.47 10.08
C LEU A 146 -8.36 6.64 11.36
N LEU A 147 -9.34 6.98 12.20
CA LEU A 147 -9.62 6.22 13.41
C LEU A 147 -10.01 4.76 13.10
N ARG A 148 -10.90 4.53 12.12
CA ARG A 148 -11.28 3.16 11.73
C ARG A 148 -10.15 2.37 11.09
N GLN A 149 -9.30 3.00 10.27
CA GLN A 149 -8.12 2.33 9.70
C GLN A 149 -7.15 1.83 10.79
N HIS A 150 -7.10 2.54 11.91
CA HIS A 150 -6.30 2.20 13.09
C HIS A 150 -7.05 1.35 14.14
N GLY A 151 -8.18 0.76 13.76
CA GLY A 151 -8.89 -0.21 14.60
C GLY A 151 -9.80 0.39 15.68
N TYR A 152 -9.96 1.71 15.72
CA TYR A 152 -10.93 2.32 16.63
C TYR A 152 -12.37 2.06 16.14
N ARG A 153 -13.24 1.64 17.06
CA ARG A 153 -14.65 1.43 16.78
C ARG A 153 -15.38 2.76 16.80
N ILE A 154 -15.58 3.36 15.63
CA ILE A 154 -16.33 4.62 15.49
C ILE A 154 -17.69 4.36 14.86
N SER A 155 -18.77 4.92 15.43
CA SER A 155 -20.11 4.84 14.87
C SER A 155 -20.21 5.58 13.53
N SER A 156 -20.88 4.98 12.54
CA SER A 156 -21.19 5.64 11.27
C SER A 156 -22.32 6.66 11.37
N ASP A 157 -23.08 6.66 12.49
CA ASP A 157 -24.21 7.57 12.69
C ASP A 157 -23.78 9.04 12.79
N VAL A 158 -22.47 9.28 12.97
CA VAL A 158 -21.88 10.61 12.86
C VAL A 158 -22.24 11.30 11.53
N PHE A 159 -22.46 10.54 10.46
CA PHE A 159 -22.82 11.11 9.15
C PHE A 159 -24.30 11.49 9.05
N CYS A 160 -25.16 11.14 10.03
CA CYS A 160 -26.58 11.48 10.01
C CYS A 160 -26.81 13.01 9.95
N LYS A 161 -25.90 13.81 10.49
CA LYS A 161 -26.01 15.27 10.48
C LYS A 161 -25.88 15.89 9.08
N PHE A 162 -25.33 15.14 8.13
CA PHE A 162 -25.23 15.57 6.72
C PHE A 162 -26.47 15.20 5.90
N LYS A 163 -27.49 14.63 6.54
CA LYS A 163 -28.77 14.33 5.91
C LYS A 163 -29.74 15.50 6.02
N ASP A 164 -30.62 15.60 5.05
CA ASP A 164 -31.74 16.54 5.04
C ASP A 164 -32.97 15.98 5.79
N GLN A 165 -34.05 16.76 5.80
CA GLN A 165 -35.31 16.39 6.47
C GLN A 165 -36.01 15.18 5.84
N THR A 166 -35.66 14.82 4.61
CA THR A 166 -36.18 13.63 3.91
C THR A 166 -35.37 12.37 4.23
N GLY A 167 -34.26 12.51 4.94
CA GLY A 167 -33.37 11.42 5.33
C GLY A 167 -32.29 11.08 4.29
N ASN A 168 -32.15 11.89 3.23
CA ASN A 168 -31.13 11.74 2.20
C ASN A 168 -29.92 12.62 2.47
N PHE A 169 -28.74 12.29 1.94
CA PHE A 169 -27.59 13.19 1.99
C PHE A 169 -27.91 14.52 1.30
N ASN A 170 -27.61 15.63 1.98
CA ASN A 170 -27.99 16.96 1.55
C ASN A 170 -27.33 17.33 0.22
N GLU A 171 -28.11 17.78 -0.76
CA GLU A 171 -27.58 18.19 -2.07
C GLU A 171 -26.62 19.38 -2.01
N ARG A 172 -26.63 20.18 -0.93
CA ARG A 172 -25.66 21.27 -0.71
C ARG A 172 -24.21 20.77 -0.58
N LEU A 173 -24.01 19.49 -0.28
CA LEU A 173 -22.67 18.88 -0.18
C LEU A 173 -22.00 18.74 -1.55
N VAL A 174 -22.75 18.85 -2.65
CA VAL A 174 -22.24 18.67 -4.02
C VAL A 174 -21.19 19.72 -4.39
N ASP A 175 -21.25 20.90 -3.79
CA ASP A 175 -20.26 21.97 -4.03
C ASP A 175 -18.91 21.70 -3.34
N ASP A 176 -18.88 20.85 -2.30
CA ASP A 176 -17.67 20.45 -1.57
C ASP A 176 -17.08 19.15 -2.13
N ILE A 177 -16.37 19.26 -3.24
CA ILE A 177 -15.72 18.10 -3.89
C ILE A 177 -14.70 17.44 -2.96
N HIS A 178 -13.98 18.20 -2.13
CA HIS A 178 -12.97 17.65 -1.21
C HIS A 178 -13.61 16.86 -0.08
N GLY A 179 -14.72 17.36 0.49
CA GLY A 179 -15.52 16.65 1.47
C GLY A 179 -16.18 15.40 0.88
N MET A 180 -16.73 15.49 -0.34
CA MET A 180 -17.27 14.32 -1.04
C MET A 180 -16.21 13.25 -1.27
N LEU A 181 -14.99 13.62 -1.66
CA LEU A 181 -13.89 12.68 -1.86
C LEU A 181 -13.49 12.00 -0.53
N SER A 182 -13.39 12.77 0.55
CA SER A 182 -13.13 12.21 1.88
C SER A 182 -14.25 11.28 2.35
N LEU A 183 -15.51 11.65 2.13
CA LEU A 183 -16.67 10.82 2.48
C LEU A 183 -16.72 9.54 1.65
N TYR A 184 -16.40 9.62 0.36
CA TYR A 184 -16.30 8.47 -0.53
C TYR A 184 -15.27 7.45 0.00
N GLU A 185 -14.08 7.93 0.35
CA GLU A 185 -13.02 7.07 0.92
C GLU A 185 -13.38 6.53 2.31
N ALA A 186 -14.06 7.33 3.14
CA ALA A 186 -14.56 6.89 4.45
C ALA A 186 -15.64 5.80 4.32
N ALA A 187 -16.57 5.96 3.40
CA ALA A 187 -17.66 5.02 3.14
C ALA A 187 -17.16 3.66 2.61
N GLN A 188 -15.95 3.60 2.07
CA GLN A 188 -15.30 2.35 1.71
C GLN A 188 -14.94 1.51 2.94
N LEU A 189 -14.86 2.06 4.16
CA LEU A 189 -14.59 1.34 5.42
C LEU A 189 -15.83 0.71 6.08
N ARG A 190 -16.97 0.69 5.37
CA ARG A 190 -18.21 0.13 5.90
C ARG A 190 -18.15 -1.37 6.17
N PHE A 191 -19.00 -1.80 7.10
CA PHE A 191 -19.29 -3.21 7.39
C PHE A 191 -20.77 -3.52 7.12
N HIS A 192 -21.12 -4.81 7.12
CA HIS A 192 -22.52 -5.22 6.95
C HIS A 192 -23.42 -4.61 8.03
N GLY A 193 -24.53 -4.02 7.60
CA GLY A 193 -25.51 -3.35 8.47
C GLY A 193 -25.33 -1.82 8.57
N GLU A 194 -24.27 -1.24 8.03
CA GLU A 194 -24.05 0.21 8.05
C GLU A 194 -24.71 0.91 6.86
N GLY A 195 -26.06 0.94 6.87
CA GLY A 195 -26.86 1.51 5.78
C GLY A 195 -26.49 2.95 5.42
N ILE A 196 -26.13 3.78 6.40
CA ILE A 196 -25.71 5.16 6.16
C ILE A 196 -24.44 5.28 5.32
N LEU A 197 -23.46 4.38 5.48
CA LEU A 197 -22.24 4.42 4.67
C LEU A 197 -22.47 3.83 3.27
N GLU A 198 -23.39 2.88 3.12
CA GLU A 198 -23.81 2.40 1.80
C GLU A 198 -24.47 3.54 1.02
N GLU A 199 -25.35 4.30 1.68
CA GLU A 199 -26.01 5.47 1.09
C GLU A 199 -25.01 6.60 0.81
N ALA A 200 -24.06 6.86 1.71
CA ALA A 200 -22.97 7.81 1.51
C ALA A 200 -22.09 7.44 0.32
N TYR A 201 -21.75 6.15 0.16
CA TYR A 201 -21.00 5.64 -0.97
C TYR A 201 -21.74 5.90 -2.29
N ASN A 202 -23.02 5.53 -2.37
CA ASN A 202 -23.82 5.71 -3.59
C ASN A 202 -24.03 7.20 -3.94
N PHE A 203 -24.28 8.04 -2.93
CA PHE A 203 -24.38 9.49 -3.09
C PHE A 203 -23.07 10.07 -3.65
N THR A 204 -21.96 9.85 -2.95
CA THR A 204 -20.65 10.40 -3.34
C THR A 204 -20.16 9.86 -4.68
N LEU A 205 -20.33 8.57 -4.97
CA LEU A 205 -20.02 7.98 -6.27
C LEU A 205 -20.75 8.72 -7.39
N THR A 206 -22.07 8.89 -7.26
CA THR A 206 -22.89 9.57 -8.27
C THR A 206 -22.44 11.01 -8.49
N GLN A 207 -22.21 11.77 -7.41
CA GLN A 207 -21.87 13.19 -7.51
C GLN A 207 -20.43 13.41 -7.98
N LEU A 208 -19.47 12.59 -7.53
CA LEU A 208 -18.09 12.63 -8.02
C LEU A 208 -18.00 12.28 -9.50
N THR A 209 -18.72 11.25 -9.98
CA THR A 209 -18.80 10.95 -11.42
C THR A 209 -19.38 12.12 -12.22
N LYS A 210 -20.44 12.78 -11.73
CA LYS A 210 -20.98 13.98 -12.37
C LYS A 210 -19.98 15.14 -12.36
N SER A 211 -19.23 15.32 -11.28
CA SER A 211 -18.24 16.39 -11.16
C SER A 211 -17.11 16.29 -12.19
N LEU A 212 -16.78 15.09 -12.68
CA LEU A 212 -15.79 14.93 -13.77
C LEU A 212 -16.26 15.53 -15.10
N THR A 213 -17.57 15.77 -15.26
CA THR A 213 -18.13 16.44 -16.45
C THR A 213 -18.20 17.96 -16.30
N THR A 214 -17.94 18.50 -15.11
CA THR A 214 -17.91 19.94 -14.84
C THR A 214 -16.47 20.47 -14.87
N LYS A 215 -16.29 21.80 -14.86
CA LYS A 215 -14.96 22.43 -14.86
C LYS A 215 -14.32 22.31 -13.46
N LEU A 216 -13.78 21.14 -13.12
CA LEU A 216 -12.83 20.98 -12.02
C LEU A 216 -11.44 21.48 -12.43
N SER A 217 -10.60 21.83 -11.46
CA SER A 217 -9.18 22.00 -11.73
C SER A 217 -8.59 20.67 -12.23
N PRO A 218 -7.59 20.68 -13.14
CA PRO A 218 -7.00 19.44 -13.65
C PRO A 218 -6.49 18.50 -12.54
N PHE A 219 -5.91 19.10 -11.50
CA PHE A 219 -5.44 18.41 -10.31
C PHE A 219 -6.57 17.65 -9.58
N LEU A 220 -7.67 18.34 -9.26
CA LEU A 220 -8.79 17.76 -8.53
C LEU A 220 -9.51 16.70 -9.38
N ALA A 221 -9.65 16.94 -10.69
CA ALA A 221 -10.20 15.97 -11.62
C ALA A 221 -9.38 14.66 -11.62
N ALA A 222 -8.04 14.76 -11.63
CA ALA A 222 -7.17 13.59 -11.58
C ALA A 222 -7.30 12.81 -10.27
N GLN A 223 -7.41 13.51 -9.12
CA GLN A 223 -7.63 12.85 -7.83
C GLN A 223 -8.99 12.14 -7.75
N VAL A 224 -10.06 12.78 -8.24
CA VAL A 224 -11.40 12.20 -8.27
C VAL A 224 -11.41 10.98 -9.20
N HIS A 225 -10.85 11.09 -10.40
CA HIS A 225 -10.75 9.98 -11.34
C HIS A 225 -10.03 8.77 -10.73
N HIS A 226 -8.84 9.01 -10.15
CA HIS A 226 -8.04 7.96 -9.51
C HIS A 226 -8.82 7.25 -8.39
N SER A 227 -9.49 8.01 -7.52
CA SER A 227 -10.23 7.43 -6.37
C SER A 227 -11.47 6.64 -6.81
N LEU A 228 -12.12 7.06 -7.91
CA LEU A 228 -13.26 6.34 -8.48
C LEU A 228 -12.83 5.03 -9.16
N GLU A 229 -11.68 5.01 -9.83
CA GLU A 229 -11.09 3.78 -10.39
C GLU A 229 -10.61 2.83 -9.28
N GLN A 230 -9.95 3.40 -8.27
CA GLN A 230 -9.28 2.65 -7.23
C GLN A 230 -9.32 3.43 -5.90
N SER A 231 -10.23 3.04 -5.01
CA SER A 231 -10.29 3.63 -3.67
C SER A 231 -9.03 3.33 -2.86
N LEU A 232 -8.61 4.27 -1.99
CA LEU A 232 -7.46 4.12 -1.11
C LEU A 232 -7.47 2.80 -0.32
N ARG A 233 -8.64 2.38 0.20
CA ARG A 233 -8.79 1.14 0.98
C ARG A 233 -8.39 -0.12 0.18
N ARG A 234 -8.61 -0.11 -1.12
CA ARG A 234 -8.40 -1.27 -2.01
C ARG A 234 -7.08 -1.20 -2.77
N GLY A 235 -6.41 -0.05 -2.76
CA GLY A 235 -5.17 0.19 -3.48
C GLY A 235 -3.97 -0.44 -2.78
N MET A 236 -2.96 -0.82 -3.56
CA MET A 236 -1.69 -1.28 -2.99
C MET A 236 -0.92 -0.08 -2.44
N PRO A 237 -0.48 -0.07 -1.16
CA PRO A 237 0.07 1.12 -0.51
C PRO A 237 1.17 1.82 -1.31
N ARG A 238 2.06 1.05 -1.95
CA ARG A 238 3.16 1.60 -2.77
C ARG A 238 2.74 2.16 -4.12
N LEU A 239 1.70 1.62 -4.74
CA LEU A 239 1.13 2.23 -5.94
C LEU A 239 0.40 3.51 -5.59
N GLU A 240 -0.43 3.48 -4.53
CA GLU A 240 -1.15 4.66 -4.05
C GLU A 240 -0.19 5.79 -3.66
N ALA A 241 0.92 5.47 -2.97
CA ALA A 241 1.96 6.43 -2.65
C ALA A 241 2.57 7.08 -3.90
N ARG A 242 2.81 6.31 -4.97
CA ARG A 242 3.34 6.85 -6.23
C ARG A 242 2.38 7.86 -6.86
N TYR A 243 1.10 7.54 -6.96
CA TYR A 243 0.08 8.46 -7.48
C TYR A 243 -0.05 9.68 -6.58
N TYR A 244 -0.05 9.48 -5.27
CA TYR A 244 -0.23 10.56 -4.33
C TYR A 244 0.96 11.51 -4.25
N ILE A 245 2.20 11.06 -4.45
CA ILE A 245 3.36 11.96 -4.57
C ILE A 245 3.15 12.95 -5.72
N SER A 246 2.66 12.49 -6.88
CA SER A 246 2.36 13.36 -8.01
C SER A 246 1.25 14.35 -7.70
N PHE A 247 0.20 13.90 -7.00
CA PHE A 247 -0.87 14.79 -6.57
C PHE A 247 -0.36 15.82 -5.54
N TYR A 248 0.33 15.39 -4.50
CA TYR A 248 0.81 16.25 -3.43
C TYR A 248 1.76 17.33 -3.95
N GLN A 249 2.59 17.02 -4.94
CA GLN A 249 3.47 18.01 -5.58
C GLN A 249 2.72 19.15 -6.29
N GLU A 250 1.53 18.89 -6.83
CA GLU A 250 0.72 19.90 -7.53
C GLU A 250 -0.17 20.72 -6.57
N ASP A 251 -0.27 20.31 -5.30
CA ASP A 251 -1.02 21.03 -4.28
C ASP A 251 -0.26 22.32 -3.90
N PRO A 252 -0.85 23.53 -4.06
CA PRO A 252 -0.17 24.78 -3.69
C PRO A 252 0.19 24.90 -2.20
N SER A 253 -0.41 24.08 -1.35
CA SER A 253 -0.22 24.08 0.11
C SER A 253 0.70 22.98 0.63
N HIS A 254 1.36 22.23 -0.27
CA HIS A 254 2.19 21.09 0.13
C HIS A 254 3.41 21.50 0.95
N ASP A 255 3.82 20.61 1.85
CA ASP A 255 5.04 20.74 2.62
C ASP A 255 6.21 20.16 1.82
N GLU A 256 7.16 21.02 1.44
CA GLU A 256 8.33 20.66 0.65
C GLU A 256 9.24 19.64 1.36
N SER A 257 9.32 19.70 2.69
CA SER A 257 10.14 18.76 3.49
C SER A 257 9.53 17.36 3.43
N LEU A 258 8.21 17.28 3.57
CA LEU A 258 7.44 16.05 3.49
C LEU A 258 7.50 15.43 2.08
N LEU A 259 7.34 16.25 1.03
CA LEU A 259 7.44 15.80 -0.35
C LEU A 259 8.85 15.30 -0.68
N THR A 260 9.89 16.02 -0.24
CA THR A 260 11.29 15.64 -0.44
C THR A 260 11.59 14.31 0.24
N PHE A 261 11.19 14.15 1.49
CA PHE A 261 11.36 12.89 2.23
C PHE A 261 10.65 11.72 1.54
N ALA A 262 9.40 11.91 1.11
CA ALA A 262 8.62 10.89 0.42
C ALA A 262 9.29 10.42 -0.90
N LYS A 263 9.80 11.35 -1.70
CA LYS A 263 10.52 11.01 -2.96
C LYS A 263 11.82 10.27 -2.70
N LEU A 264 12.62 10.74 -1.74
CA LEU A 264 13.87 10.09 -1.36
C LEU A 264 13.58 8.67 -0.88
N ASP A 265 12.72 8.51 0.12
CA ASP A 265 12.29 7.21 0.64
C ASP A 265 11.77 6.29 -0.47
N PHE A 266 10.93 6.81 -1.36
CA PHE A 266 10.34 6.02 -2.43
C PHE A 266 11.40 5.40 -3.33
N ASN A 267 12.38 6.21 -3.74
CA ASN A 267 13.49 5.80 -4.59
C ASN A 267 14.45 4.84 -3.88
N MET A 268 14.71 5.05 -2.58
CA MET A 268 15.56 4.15 -1.80
C MET A 268 14.96 2.76 -1.70
N LEU A 269 13.67 2.69 -1.34
CA LEU A 269 12.92 1.44 -1.31
C LEU A 269 12.88 0.75 -2.67
N GLN A 270 12.66 1.51 -3.75
CA GLN A 270 12.66 0.96 -5.10
C GLN A 270 14.01 0.32 -5.46
N LYS A 271 15.13 0.95 -5.12
CA LYS A 271 16.48 0.37 -5.33
C LYS A 271 16.66 -0.93 -4.54
N LEU A 272 16.23 -0.96 -3.28
CA LEU A 272 16.25 -2.18 -2.45
C LEU A 272 15.45 -3.30 -3.13
N HIS A 273 14.22 -3.02 -3.55
CA HIS A 273 13.35 -4.00 -4.20
C HIS A 273 13.94 -4.49 -5.53
N GLN A 274 14.55 -3.61 -6.34
CA GLN A 274 15.21 -4.00 -7.60
C GLN A 274 16.35 -5.02 -7.37
N LYS A 275 17.13 -4.84 -6.29
CA LYS A 275 18.18 -5.81 -5.90
C LYS A 275 17.59 -7.15 -5.47
N GLU A 276 16.52 -7.12 -4.68
CA GLU A 276 15.82 -8.34 -4.27
C GLU A 276 15.24 -9.09 -5.47
N VAL A 277 14.61 -8.38 -6.41
CA VAL A 277 14.11 -8.94 -7.67
C VAL A 277 15.26 -9.55 -8.47
N SER A 278 16.39 -8.86 -8.60
CA SER A 278 17.57 -9.39 -9.29
C SER A 278 18.03 -10.74 -8.74
N ARG A 279 18.15 -10.85 -7.41
CA ARG A 279 18.53 -12.09 -6.72
C ARG A 279 17.50 -13.20 -6.92
N LEU A 280 16.22 -12.86 -6.87
CA LEU A 280 15.12 -13.81 -7.09
C LEU A 280 15.07 -14.30 -8.54
N THR A 281 15.31 -13.42 -9.51
CA THR A 281 15.42 -13.80 -10.93
C THR A 281 16.64 -14.68 -11.18
N LYS A 282 17.80 -14.39 -10.57
CA LYS A 282 18.98 -15.28 -10.65
C LYS A 282 18.68 -16.67 -10.06
N TRP A 283 18.03 -16.74 -8.90
CA TRP A 283 17.61 -18.02 -8.31
C TRP A 283 16.64 -18.79 -9.21
N TRP A 284 15.68 -18.10 -9.82
CA TRP A 284 14.69 -18.69 -10.74
C TRP A 284 15.34 -19.21 -12.03
N ASN A 285 16.20 -18.40 -12.65
CA ASN A 285 16.82 -18.72 -13.94
C ASN A 285 18.00 -19.69 -13.81
N ASN A 286 18.87 -19.50 -12.81
CA ASN A 286 20.15 -20.22 -12.75
C ASN A 286 20.08 -21.42 -11.81
N ASP A 287 19.56 -21.24 -10.60
CA ASP A 287 19.58 -22.30 -9.58
C ASP A 287 18.48 -23.34 -9.86
N LEU A 288 17.25 -22.86 -10.08
CA LEU A 288 16.13 -23.74 -10.45
C LEU A 288 16.20 -24.15 -11.92
N ASN A 289 16.64 -23.26 -12.80
CA ASN A 289 16.63 -23.46 -14.26
C ASN A 289 15.23 -23.82 -14.76
N VAL A 290 14.27 -22.97 -14.44
CA VAL A 290 12.84 -23.21 -14.70
C VAL A 290 12.54 -23.40 -16.18
N SER A 291 13.13 -22.58 -17.06
CA SER A 291 12.90 -22.69 -18.51
C SER A 291 13.24 -24.07 -19.07
N THR A 292 14.27 -24.74 -18.51
CA THR A 292 14.69 -26.07 -18.96
C THR A 292 14.00 -27.18 -18.19
N LYS A 293 13.90 -27.08 -16.86
CA LYS A 293 13.36 -28.15 -16.00
C LYS A 293 11.84 -28.18 -15.93
N PHE A 294 11.19 -27.03 -16.12
CA PHE A 294 9.75 -26.85 -16.06
C PHE A 294 9.25 -26.01 -17.25
N PRO A 295 9.46 -26.48 -18.51
CA PRO A 295 9.13 -25.70 -19.71
C PRO A 295 7.62 -25.48 -19.92
N PHE A 296 6.78 -26.19 -19.16
CA PHE A 296 5.33 -26.03 -19.16
C PHE A 296 4.86 -24.91 -18.23
N ALA A 297 5.69 -24.49 -17.26
CA ALA A 297 5.31 -23.52 -16.25
C ALA A 297 5.44 -22.09 -16.79
N ARG A 298 4.55 -21.20 -16.33
CA ARG A 298 4.60 -19.78 -16.66
C ARG A 298 5.82 -19.11 -16.03
N ASP A 299 6.50 -18.26 -16.80
CA ASP A 299 7.64 -17.47 -16.32
C ASP A 299 7.17 -16.09 -15.82
N ARG A 300 6.97 -15.96 -14.49
CA ARG A 300 6.37 -14.79 -13.83
C ARG A 300 7.05 -14.39 -12.52
N ILE A 301 8.36 -14.61 -12.40
CA ILE A 301 9.07 -14.35 -11.14
C ILE A 301 9.01 -12.87 -10.72
N VAL A 302 9.06 -11.94 -11.67
CA VAL A 302 8.99 -10.50 -11.39
C VAL A 302 7.59 -10.10 -10.94
N GLU A 303 6.55 -10.63 -11.57
CA GLU A 303 5.16 -10.43 -11.18
C GLU A 303 4.89 -11.03 -9.79
N ALA A 304 5.48 -12.19 -9.47
CA ALA A 304 5.43 -12.76 -8.12
C ALA A 304 6.12 -11.86 -7.09
N CYS A 305 7.27 -11.25 -7.42
CA CYS A 305 7.90 -10.25 -6.56
C CYS A 305 6.98 -9.05 -6.34
N PHE A 306 6.40 -8.51 -7.42
CA PHE A 306 5.51 -7.36 -7.38
C PHE A 306 4.28 -7.60 -6.50
N TRP A 307 3.66 -8.78 -6.60
CA TRP A 307 2.55 -9.18 -5.73
C TRP A 307 2.92 -9.13 -4.24
N ILE A 308 4.11 -9.59 -3.89
CA ILE A 308 4.59 -9.61 -2.51
C ILE A 308 4.92 -8.21 -1.98
N LEU A 309 5.34 -7.27 -2.84
CA LEU A 309 5.48 -5.86 -2.48
C LEU A 309 4.13 -5.21 -2.10
N GLY A 310 3.00 -5.77 -2.54
CA GLY A 310 1.68 -5.33 -2.10
C GLY A 310 1.37 -5.67 -0.64
N ILE A 311 2.07 -6.66 -0.06
CA ILE A 311 1.87 -7.14 1.32
C ILE A 311 2.97 -6.62 2.24
N TYR A 312 4.23 -6.69 1.81
CA TYR A 312 5.41 -6.41 2.61
C TYR A 312 6.37 -5.48 1.86
N PHE A 313 6.06 -4.19 1.74
CA PHE A 313 6.98 -3.27 1.04
C PHE A 313 8.10 -2.76 1.95
N GLU A 314 7.89 -2.78 3.27
CA GLU A 314 8.73 -2.15 4.26
C GLU A 314 10.08 -2.86 4.38
N PRO A 315 11.19 -2.15 4.55
CA PRO A 315 12.52 -2.73 4.44
C PRO A 315 12.79 -3.93 5.37
N GLN A 316 12.27 -3.86 6.61
CA GLN A 316 12.43 -4.90 7.64
C GLN A 316 11.88 -6.26 7.23
N HIS A 317 10.99 -6.31 6.22
CA HIS A 317 10.37 -7.54 5.74
C HIS A 317 11.10 -8.18 4.56
N SER A 318 12.37 -7.83 4.28
CA SER A 318 13.17 -8.40 3.19
C SER A 318 13.21 -9.93 3.19
N LEU A 319 13.40 -10.56 4.36
CA LEU A 319 13.38 -12.01 4.48
C LEU A 319 12.02 -12.60 4.14
N ALA A 320 10.94 -12.00 4.65
CA ALA A 320 9.57 -12.41 4.39
C ALA A 320 9.26 -12.30 2.89
N ARG A 321 9.62 -11.18 2.25
CA ARG A 321 9.47 -11.00 0.81
C ARG A 321 10.16 -12.09 0.02
N ARG A 322 11.43 -12.35 0.33
CA ARG A 322 12.21 -13.39 -0.35
C ARG A 322 11.57 -14.78 -0.22
N ILE A 323 11.15 -15.16 0.99
CA ILE A 323 10.53 -16.47 1.23
C ILE A 323 9.19 -16.56 0.50
N MET A 324 8.31 -15.57 0.69
CA MET A 324 6.97 -15.57 0.12
C MET A 324 6.98 -15.55 -1.40
N THR A 325 7.90 -14.80 -2.03
CA THR A 325 8.03 -14.83 -3.49
C THR A 325 8.43 -16.22 -3.98
N LYS A 326 9.39 -16.90 -3.33
CA LYS A 326 9.77 -18.27 -3.71
C LYS A 326 8.60 -19.24 -3.54
N VAL A 327 7.83 -19.11 -2.46
CA VAL A 327 6.63 -19.93 -2.23
C VAL A 327 5.61 -19.71 -3.34
N ILE A 328 5.28 -18.47 -3.70
CA ILE A 328 4.34 -18.17 -4.79
C ILE A 328 4.87 -18.70 -6.13
N ALA A 329 6.14 -18.47 -6.42
CA ALA A 329 6.74 -18.90 -7.69
C ALA A 329 6.74 -20.44 -7.83
N ILE A 330 7.07 -21.19 -6.76
CA ILE A 330 6.97 -22.65 -6.75
C ILE A 330 5.51 -23.11 -6.84
N SER A 331 4.60 -22.43 -6.14
CA SER A 331 3.17 -22.74 -6.20
C SER A 331 2.62 -22.56 -7.62
N SER A 332 3.12 -21.56 -8.36
CA SER A 332 2.78 -21.37 -9.77
C SER A 332 3.25 -22.52 -10.66
N ILE A 333 4.42 -23.14 -10.37
CA ILE A 333 4.88 -24.34 -11.09
C ILE A 333 3.99 -25.55 -10.75
N ILE A 334 3.46 -25.63 -9.53
CA ILE A 334 2.59 -26.73 -9.10
C ILE A 334 1.17 -26.58 -9.66
N ASP A 335 0.71 -25.35 -9.85
CA ASP A 335 -0.57 -25.00 -10.47
C ASP A 335 -0.62 -25.35 -11.97
N ASP A 336 0.51 -25.16 -12.67
CA ASP A 336 0.70 -25.51 -14.08
C ASP A 336 0.94 -27.01 -14.30
#